data_AF-C9MU04-F1
#
_entry.id   AF-C9MU04-F1
#
_cell.length_a   1.000
_cell.length_b   1.000
_cell.length_c   1.000
_cell.angle_alpha   90.00
_cell.angle_beta   90.00
_cell.angle_gamma   90.00
#
_symmetry.space_group_name_H-M   'P 1'
#
loop_
_entity.id
_entity.type
_entity.pdbx_description
1 polymer ?
#
loop_
_entity_poly.entity_id
_entity_poly.type
_entity_poly.pdbx_seq_one_letter_code
_entity_poly.pdbx_strand_id
1 'polypeptide(L)'
;MRLDLEYALKKKGIKSKVFELQTFEKNEEILMNFIISSAIVVIGEIKRSQLDFLKSLNDNIICVDAYNFDNSIDYIKFDMKHSVKIVIDYLTKLGHKKIGLLGGKNQIVRNLVDFREQYFIEIMKEYELYDEKFVKVDEFSAESGYRMMREMLKLKERPTAVFCANDSIAMGAYKAVRERKLKIFDDISIIGFNDLKISQYMNPPLTTLRIDTKIIAEETINVLTELLENKRSYRKKVYLPVELIERESCGSI
;
A
#
# COMPACT_ATOMS: atom_id res chain seq x y z
N MET A 1 9.99 4.31 -1.75
CA MET A 1 10.43 2.95 -2.12
C MET A 1 11.45 2.92 -3.25
N ARG A 2 11.10 3.17 -4.52
CA ARG A 2 12.08 3.15 -5.64
C ARG A 2 13.33 3.99 -5.35
N LEU A 3 13.14 5.27 -5.02
CA LEU A 3 14.23 6.20 -4.74
C LEU A 3 15.09 5.76 -3.55
N ASP A 4 14.48 5.20 -2.50
CA ASP A 4 15.20 4.69 -1.33
C ASP A 4 16.05 3.47 -1.69
N LEU A 5 15.53 2.58 -2.54
CA LEU A 5 16.28 1.43 -3.04
C LEU A 5 17.43 1.86 -3.94
N GLU A 6 17.20 2.76 -4.91
CA GLU A 6 18.26 3.30 -5.77
C GLU A 6 19.36 3.97 -4.93
N TYR A 7 18.97 4.75 -3.92
CA TYR A 7 19.90 5.36 -2.99
C TYR A 7 20.71 4.32 -2.20
N ALA A 8 20.05 3.30 -1.66
CA ALA A 8 20.69 2.25 -0.89
C ALA A 8 21.65 1.40 -1.75
N LEU A 9 21.26 1.07 -2.99
CA LEU A 9 22.12 0.37 -3.96
C LEU A 9 23.37 1.20 -4.27
N LYS A 10 23.18 2.50 -4.55
CA LYS A 10 24.29 3.43 -4.83
C LYS A 10 25.25 3.53 -3.64
N LYS A 11 24.74 3.58 -2.40
CA LYS A 11 25.56 3.63 -1.17
C LYS A 11 26.43 2.38 -1.01
N LYS A 12 26.00 1.24 -1.54
CA LYS A 12 26.74 -0.04 -1.56
C LYS A 12 27.63 -0.21 -2.79
N GLY A 13 27.70 0.79 -3.68
CA GLY A 13 28.47 0.71 -4.92
C GLY A 13 27.84 -0.19 -5.99
N ILE A 14 26.58 -0.58 -5.84
CA ILE A 14 25.86 -1.43 -6.78
C ILE A 14 25.29 -0.56 -7.90
N LYS A 15 25.59 -0.92 -9.15
CA LYS A 15 25.02 -0.27 -10.33
C LYS A 15 23.63 -0.82 -10.59
N SER A 16 22.66 0.06 -10.85
CA SER A 16 21.29 -0.30 -11.19
C SER A 16 20.83 0.43 -12.45
N LYS A 17 19.92 -0.19 -13.19
CA LYS A 17 19.12 0.44 -14.24
C LYS A 17 17.66 0.21 -13.92
N VAL A 18 16.83 1.21 -14.18
CA VAL A 18 15.39 1.17 -13.89
C VAL A 18 14.62 1.18 -15.20
N PHE A 19 13.64 0.29 -15.30
CA PHE A 19 12.74 0.18 -16.44
C PHE A 19 11.30 0.18 -15.94
N GLU A 20 10.38 0.73 -16.74
CA GLU A 20 8.95 0.61 -16.47
C GLU A 20 8.41 -0.70 -17.05
N LEU A 21 7.61 -1.44 -16.27
CA LEU A 21 7.10 -2.76 -16.66
C LEU A 21 6.24 -2.74 -17.94
N GLN A 22 5.72 -1.59 -18.35
CA GLN A 22 4.83 -1.49 -19.53
C GLN A 22 5.58 -1.56 -20.86
N THR A 23 6.91 -1.45 -20.86
CA THR A 23 7.69 -1.22 -22.09
C THR A 23 8.68 -2.33 -22.45
N PHE A 24 8.85 -3.35 -21.59
CA PHE A 24 10.01 -4.24 -21.72
C PHE A 24 9.84 -5.44 -22.66
N GLU A 25 8.63 -6.02 -22.79
CA GLU A 25 8.43 -7.26 -23.58
C GLU A 25 8.72 -7.10 -25.07
N LYS A 26 8.72 -5.86 -25.58
CA LYS A 26 8.93 -5.54 -27.00
C LYS A 26 10.27 -4.86 -27.28
N ASN A 27 11.15 -4.75 -26.28
CA ASN A 27 12.39 -3.99 -26.40
C ASN A 27 13.60 -4.90 -26.15
N GLU A 28 14.28 -5.28 -27.22
CA GLU A 28 15.45 -6.17 -27.19
C GLU A 28 16.58 -5.64 -26.29
N GLU A 29 16.80 -4.32 -26.27
CA GLU A 29 17.82 -3.71 -25.40
C GLU A 29 17.47 -3.93 -23.93
N ILE A 30 16.20 -3.75 -23.54
CA ILE A 30 15.75 -3.96 -22.15
C ILE A 30 15.88 -5.45 -21.79
N LEU A 31 15.48 -6.36 -22.67
CA LEU A 31 15.62 -7.80 -22.45
C LEU A 31 17.08 -8.21 -22.24
N MET A 32 18.00 -7.70 -23.05
CA MET A 32 19.43 -7.94 -22.87
C MET A 32 19.94 -7.46 -21.51
N ASN A 33 19.47 -6.30 -21.02
CA ASN A 33 19.83 -5.82 -19.68
C ASN A 33 19.36 -6.78 -18.56
N PHE A 34 18.20 -7.42 -18.70
CA PHE A 34 17.73 -8.41 -17.72
C PHE A 34 18.57 -9.69 -17.73
N ILE A 35 18.94 -10.18 -18.91
CA ILE A 35 19.76 -11.40 -19.07
C ILE A 35 21.17 -11.20 -18.48
N ILE A 36 21.81 -10.07 -18.75
CA ILE A 36 23.20 -9.84 -18.31
C ILE A 36 23.32 -9.34 -16.87
N SER A 37 22.21 -8.92 -16.25
CA SER A 37 22.21 -8.44 -14.87
C SER A 37 22.47 -9.58 -13.89
N SER A 38 23.11 -9.29 -12.75
CA SER A 38 23.29 -10.30 -11.69
C SER A 38 21.97 -10.69 -11.05
N ALA A 39 21.01 -9.78 -11.02
CA ALA A 39 19.68 -9.98 -10.45
C ALA A 39 18.67 -8.96 -10.97
N ILE A 40 17.39 -9.30 -10.86
CA ILE A 40 16.25 -8.45 -11.19
C ILE A 40 15.48 -8.14 -9.90
N VAL A 41 15.19 -6.86 -9.66
CA VAL A 41 14.28 -6.42 -8.59
C VAL A 41 13.01 -5.88 -9.21
N VAL A 42 11.87 -6.51 -8.90
CA VAL A 42 10.55 -6.07 -9.33
C VAL A 42 9.89 -5.31 -8.18
N ILE A 43 9.48 -4.07 -8.43
CA ILE A 43 8.83 -3.19 -7.44
C ILE A 43 7.36 -3.00 -7.84
N GLY A 44 6.45 -3.31 -6.92
CA GLY A 44 5.02 -3.16 -7.11
C GLY A 44 4.40 -4.35 -7.86
N GLU A 45 3.16 -4.16 -8.29
CA GLU A 45 2.41 -5.24 -8.91
C GLU A 45 2.89 -5.62 -10.31
N ILE A 46 2.93 -6.92 -10.55
CA ILE A 46 3.31 -7.53 -11.82
C ILE A 46 2.36 -8.70 -12.11
N LYS A 47 2.04 -8.95 -13.38
CA LYS A 47 1.25 -10.14 -13.75
C LYS A 47 2.10 -11.40 -13.62
N ARG A 48 1.48 -12.52 -13.27
CA ARG A 48 2.19 -13.81 -13.16
C ARG A 48 2.94 -14.19 -14.43
N SER A 49 2.34 -14.01 -15.60
CA SER A 49 2.99 -14.28 -16.89
C SER A 49 4.25 -13.45 -17.13
N GLN A 50 4.25 -12.19 -16.67
CA GLN A 50 5.40 -11.29 -16.79
C GLN A 50 6.51 -11.69 -15.83
N LEU A 51 6.15 -12.08 -14.61
CA LEU A 51 7.12 -12.60 -13.65
C LEU A 51 7.74 -13.91 -14.14
N ASP A 52 6.94 -14.85 -14.63
CA ASP A 52 7.43 -16.12 -15.17
C ASP A 52 8.38 -15.88 -16.35
N PHE A 53 8.06 -14.91 -17.20
CA PHE A 53 8.95 -14.49 -18.28
C PHE A 53 10.27 -13.89 -17.74
N LEU A 54 10.24 -12.96 -16.78
CA LEU A 54 11.46 -12.41 -16.16
C LEU A 54 12.31 -13.50 -15.49
N LYS A 55 11.68 -14.49 -14.85
CA LYS A 55 12.37 -15.65 -14.27
C LYS A 55 13.07 -16.49 -15.33
N SER A 56 12.46 -16.66 -16.50
CA SER A 56 13.09 -17.38 -17.61
C SER A 56 14.36 -16.69 -18.14
N LEU A 57 14.52 -15.38 -17.88
CA LEU A 57 15.71 -14.60 -18.23
C LEU A 57 16.75 -14.58 -17.11
N ASN A 58 16.33 -14.66 -15.84
CA ASN A 58 17.20 -14.55 -14.68
C ASN A 58 16.61 -15.22 -13.43
N ASP A 59 17.31 -16.21 -12.89
CA ASP A 59 16.89 -16.93 -11.69
C ASP A 59 17.02 -16.13 -10.38
N ASN A 60 17.82 -15.05 -10.39
CA ASN A 60 18.03 -14.17 -9.25
C ASN A 60 17.01 -13.02 -9.27
N ILE A 61 15.76 -13.34 -8.96
CA ILE A 61 14.67 -12.36 -8.92
C ILE A 61 14.14 -12.14 -7.52
N ILE A 62 13.92 -10.87 -7.18
CA ILE A 62 13.31 -10.46 -5.92
C ILE A 62 12.12 -9.56 -6.21
N CYS A 63 10.99 -9.84 -5.57
CA CYS A 63 9.79 -9.02 -5.65
C CYS A 63 9.59 -8.19 -4.38
N VAL A 64 9.40 -6.88 -4.53
CA VAL A 64 9.19 -5.93 -3.44
C VAL A 64 7.83 -5.30 -3.60
N ASP A 65 7.00 -5.37 -2.55
CA ASP A 65 5.61 -4.87 -2.56
C ASP A 65 4.75 -5.46 -3.70
N ALA A 66 4.94 -6.76 -3.94
CA ALA A 66 4.23 -7.49 -4.98
C ALA A 66 3.47 -8.68 -4.36
N TYR A 67 2.23 -8.92 -4.81
CA TYR A 67 1.32 -9.88 -4.20
C TYR A 67 0.93 -11.01 -5.16
N ASN A 68 0.44 -12.13 -4.61
CA ASN A 68 -0.06 -13.30 -5.36
C ASN A 68 0.98 -14.10 -6.17
N PHE A 69 2.13 -14.41 -5.56
CA PHE A 69 3.13 -15.31 -6.14
C PHE A 69 3.34 -16.56 -5.27
N ASP A 70 3.81 -17.63 -5.90
CA ASP A 70 4.14 -18.89 -5.23
C ASP A 70 5.44 -18.79 -4.41
N ASN A 71 5.88 -19.91 -3.84
CA ASN A 71 7.07 -19.97 -2.98
C ASN A 71 8.39 -20.03 -3.76
N SER A 72 8.38 -19.82 -5.08
CA SER A 72 9.57 -19.98 -5.93
C SER A 72 10.44 -18.73 -6.08
N ILE A 73 10.05 -17.61 -5.43
CA ILE A 73 10.76 -16.33 -5.51
C ILE A 73 11.00 -15.74 -4.12
N ASP A 74 12.03 -14.90 -4.04
CA ASP A 74 12.23 -14.06 -2.86
C ASP A 74 11.27 -12.90 -2.87
N TYR A 75 10.76 -12.54 -1.70
CA TYR A 75 9.92 -11.36 -1.58
C TYR A 75 10.08 -10.60 -0.29
N ILE A 76 9.82 -9.30 -0.40
CA ILE A 76 9.75 -8.36 0.71
C ILE A 76 8.39 -7.68 0.64
N LYS A 77 7.60 -7.86 1.70
CA LYS A 77 6.26 -7.29 1.83
C LYS A 77 6.15 -6.66 3.21
N PHE A 78 5.19 -5.77 3.36
CA PHE A 78 4.65 -5.48 4.68
C PHE A 78 3.39 -6.34 4.87
N ASP A 79 3.06 -6.65 6.12
CA ASP A 79 1.87 -7.44 6.41
C ASP A 79 0.61 -6.59 6.22
N MET A 80 0.03 -6.64 5.02
CA MET A 80 -1.15 -5.86 4.66
C MET A 80 -2.37 -6.23 5.52
N LYS A 81 -2.58 -7.52 5.83
CA LYS A 81 -3.72 -7.93 6.66
C LYS A 81 -3.57 -7.37 8.07
N HIS A 82 -2.37 -7.49 8.65
CA HIS A 82 -2.08 -6.89 9.95
C HIS A 82 -2.20 -5.36 9.93
N SER A 83 -1.77 -4.71 8.84
CA SER A 83 -1.89 -3.26 8.66
C SER A 83 -3.35 -2.80 8.74
N VAL A 84 -4.24 -3.44 7.99
CA VAL A 84 -5.67 -3.12 8.05
C VAL A 84 -6.25 -3.43 9.44
N LYS A 85 -5.80 -4.50 10.08
CA LYS A 85 -6.20 -4.84 11.45
C LYS A 85 -5.81 -3.76 12.45
N ILE A 86 -4.59 -3.21 12.36
CA ILE A 86 -4.16 -2.09 13.24
C ILE A 86 -5.12 -0.92 13.14
N VAL A 87 -5.53 -0.55 11.91
CA VAL A 87 -6.48 0.55 11.69
C VAL A 87 -7.84 0.28 12.32
N ILE A 88 -8.40 -0.92 12.08
CA ILE A 88 -9.72 -1.28 12.63
C ILE A 88 -9.67 -1.38 14.15
N ASP A 89 -8.64 -2.01 14.70
CA ASP A 89 -8.42 -2.12 16.16
C ASP A 89 -8.28 -0.74 16.79
N TYR A 90 -7.56 0.18 16.16
CA TYR A 90 -7.42 1.55 16.64
C TYR A 90 -8.76 2.29 16.67
N LEU A 91 -9.51 2.27 15.56
CA LEU A 91 -10.81 2.95 15.48
C LEU A 91 -11.86 2.35 16.42
N THR A 92 -11.87 1.03 16.57
CA THR A 92 -12.78 0.34 17.51
C THR A 92 -12.42 0.61 18.97
N LYS A 93 -11.12 0.71 19.31
CA LYS A 93 -10.67 1.15 20.64
C LYS A 93 -11.12 2.58 20.98
N LEU A 94 -11.23 3.46 19.98
CA LEU A 94 -11.82 4.80 20.13
C LEU A 94 -13.37 4.79 20.22
N GLY A 95 -14.01 3.62 20.22
CA GLY A 95 -15.45 3.48 20.36
C GLY A 95 -16.23 3.47 19.04
N HIS A 96 -15.57 3.62 17.89
CA HIS A 96 -16.25 3.64 16.59
C HIS A 96 -16.78 2.25 16.22
N LYS A 97 -18.07 2.17 15.92
CA LYS A 97 -18.74 0.97 15.39
C LYS A 97 -19.15 1.07 13.93
N LYS A 98 -19.37 2.30 13.42
CA LYS A 98 -19.71 2.56 12.02
C LYS A 98 -18.45 3.08 11.31
N ILE A 99 -17.66 2.16 10.78
CA ILE A 99 -16.40 2.46 10.12
C ILE A 99 -16.57 2.26 8.61
N GLY A 100 -16.20 3.26 7.81
CA GLY A 100 -16.20 3.18 6.35
C GLY A 100 -14.82 3.04 5.74
N LEU A 101 -14.79 2.58 4.50
CA LEU A 101 -13.60 2.46 3.67
C LEU A 101 -13.76 3.32 2.40
N LEU A 102 -12.74 4.14 2.13
CA LEU A 102 -12.50 4.74 0.83
C LEU A 102 -11.30 4.04 0.19
N GLY A 103 -11.59 3.06 -0.65
CA GLY A 103 -10.65 2.19 -1.35
C GLY A 103 -10.15 2.76 -2.66
N GLY A 104 -9.07 2.17 -3.17
CA GLY A 104 -8.50 2.48 -4.48
C GLY A 104 -8.63 1.31 -5.46
N LYS A 105 -8.84 1.59 -6.75
CA LYS A 105 -8.83 0.58 -7.82
C LYS A 105 -7.43 0.36 -8.35
N ASN A 106 -7.10 -0.91 -8.58
CA ASN A 106 -5.87 -1.26 -9.25
C ASN A 106 -5.94 -0.95 -10.76
N GLN A 107 -4.93 -0.24 -11.28
CA GLN A 107 -4.85 0.09 -12.70
C GLN A 107 -3.99 -0.88 -13.52
N ILE A 108 -3.09 -1.64 -12.88
CA ILE A 108 -2.14 -2.55 -13.53
C ILE A 108 -2.81 -3.91 -13.80
N VAL A 109 -3.45 -4.47 -12.78
CA VAL A 109 -4.23 -5.70 -12.88
C VAL A 109 -5.71 -5.33 -12.83
N ARG A 110 -6.32 -5.21 -14.01
CA ARG A 110 -7.77 -4.93 -14.13
C ARG A 110 -8.57 -5.94 -13.32
N ASN A 111 -9.55 -5.46 -12.55
CA ASN A 111 -10.41 -6.24 -11.66
C ASN A 111 -9.71 -6.87 -10.44
N LEU A 112 -8.45 -6.55 -10.17
CA LEU A 112 -7.85 -6.91 -8.88
C LEU A 112 -8.42 -6.01 -7.79
N VAL A 113 -9.13 -6.62 -6.85
CA VAL A 113 -9.57 -5.96 -5.61
C VAL A 113 -8.32 -5.59 -4.81
N ASP A 114 -8.26 -4.36 -4.34
CA ASP A 114 -7.15 -3.91 -3.50
C ASP A 114 -7.15 -4.69 -2.18
N PHE A 115 -5.98 -5.14 -1.73
CA PHE A 115 -5.89 -5.94 -0.51
C PHE A 115 -6.43 -5.22 0.73
N ARG A 116 -6.39 -3.88 0.78
CA ARG A 116 -7.00 -3.13 1.89
C ARG A 116 -8.51 -3.29 1.89
N GLU A 117 -9.15 -3.30 0.72
CA GLU A 117 -10.58 -3.55 0.59
C GLU A 117 -10.93 -4.98 1.03
N GLN A 118 -10.22 -5.97 0.49
CA GLN A 118 -10.43 -7.37 0.84
C GLN A 118 -10.32 -7.59 2.36
N TYR A 119 -9.20 -7.19 2.96
CA TYR A 119 -8.96 -7.41 4.39
C TYR A 119 -9.85 -6.54 5.27
N PHE A 120 -10.24 -5.34 4.83
CA PHE A 120 -11.21 -4.53 5.56
C PHE A 120 -12.55 -5.26 5.65
N ILE A 121 -13.05 -5.80 4.55
CA ILE A 121 -14.32 -6.55 4.53
C ILE A 121 -14.21 -7.79 5.42
N GLU A 122 -13.13 -8.56 5.31
CA GLU A 122 -12.88 -9.76 6.12
C GLU A 122 -12.89 -9.42 7.62
N ILE A 123 -12.08 -8.46 8.04
CA ILE A 123 -11.94 -8.09 9.46
C ILE A 123 -13.22 -7.43 9.98
N MET A 124 -13.86 -6.54 9.23
CA MET A 124 -15.12 -5.92 9.68
C MET A 124 -16.25 -6.93 9.84
N LYS A 125 -16.25 -8.03 9.07
CA LYS A 125 -17.18 -9.15 9.26
C LYS A 125 -16.88 -9.94 10.52
N GLU A 126 -15.60 -10.19 10.83
CA GLU A 126 -15.18 -10.82 12.09
C GLU A 126 -15.62 -10.00 13.31
N TYR A 127 -15.66 -8.67 13.21
CA TYR A 127 -16.13 -7.78 14.27
C TYR A 127 -17.66 -7.60 14.28
N GLU A 128 -18.40 -8.18 13.33
CA GLU A 128 -19.85 -7.97 13.12
C GLU A 128 -20.23 -6.49 12.88
N LEU A 129 -19.31 -5.70 12.31
CA LEU A 129 -19.47 -4.27 12.03
C LEU A 129 -19.53 -3.94 10.54
N TYR A 130 -19.45 -4.94 9.66
CA TYR A 130 -19.44 -4.75 8.22
C TYR A 130 -20.77 -4.23 7.69
N ASP A 131 -20.72 -3.17 6.88
CA ASP A 131 -21.83 -2.68 6.10
C ASP A 131 -21.33 -2.27 4.71
N GLU A 132 -21.85 -2.92 3.67
CA GLU A 132 -21.44 -2.68 2.28
C GLU A 132 -21.64 -1.22 1.84
N LYS A 133 -22.62 -0.51 2.42
CA LYS A 133 -22.89 0.89 2.08
C LYS A 133 -21.76 1.83 2.52
N PHE A 134 -20.92 1.37 3.45
CA PHE A 134 -19.75 2.09 3.95
C PHE A 134 -18.47 1.79 3.18
N VAL A 135 -18.53 1.01 2.09
CA VAL A 135 -17.40 0.78 1.19
C VAL A 135 -17.60 1.58 -0.09
N LYS A 136 -16.61 2.41 -0.43
CA LYS A 136 -16.54 3.15 -1.70
C LYS A 136 -15.17 2.91 -2.32
N VAL A 137 -15.13 2.66 -3.63
CA VAL A 137 -13.90 2.29 -4.33
C VAL A 137 -13.82 3.02 -5.66
N ASP A 138 -12.76 3.78 -5.85
CA ASP A 138 -12.49 4.56 -7.07
C ASP A 138 -10.97 4.69 -7.25
N GLU A 139 -10.44 5.54 -8.13
CA GLU A 139 -8.99 5.63 -8.35
C GLU A 139 -8.22 6.13 -7.11
N PHE A 140 -6.92 5.83 -7.04
CA PHE A 140 -6.01 6.35 -6.00
C PHE A 140 -5.68 7.84 -6.19
N SER A 141 -6.69 8.70 -6.05
CA SER A 141 -6.55 10.15 -6.22
C SER A 141 -7.34 10.91 -5.17
N ALA A 142 -6.97 12.17 -4.96
CA ALA A 142 -7.72 13.08 -4.10
C ALA A 142 -9.08 13.44 -4.68
N GLU A 143 -9.21 13.49 -6.01
CA GLU A 143 -10.49 13.76 -6.65
C GLU A 143 -11.49 12.61 -6.37
N SER A 144 -11.03 11.37 -6.51
CA SER A 144 -11.77 10.16 -6.13
C SER A 144 -12.14 10.17 -4.65
N GLY A 145 -11.19 10.46 -3.77
CA GLY A 145 -11.45 10.59 -2.32
C GLY A 145 -12.55 11.60 -1.99
N TYR A 146 -12.55 12.75 -2.67
CA TYR A 146 -13.60 13.76 -2.54
C TYR A 146 -14.97 13.25 -2.99
N ARG A 147 -15.06 12.61 -4.17
CA ARG A 147 -16.32 12.05 -4.68
C ARG A 147 -16.88 10.97 -3.76
N MET A 148 -16.05 9.98 -3.42
CA MET A 148 -16.44 8.86 -2.56
C MET A 148 -16.91 9.34 -1.18
N MET A 149 -16.19 10.29 -0.58
CA MET A 149 -16.58 10.85 0.71
C MET A 149 -17.89 11.65 0.62
N ARG A 150 -18.12 12.41 -0.46
CA ARG A 150 -19.39 13.11 -0.66
C ARG A 150 -20.57 12.16 -0.76
N GLU A 151 -20.41 10.99 -1.38
CA GLU A 151 -21.44 9.96 -1.41
C GLU A 151 -21.68 9.37 -0.01
N MET A 152 -20.61 9.07 0.72
CA MET A 152 -20.70 8.54 2.08
C MET A 152 -21.41 9.51 3.04
N LEU A 153 -21.16 10.81 2.91
CA LEU A 153 -21.82 11.87 3.68
C LEU A 153 -23.28 12.15 3.27
N LYS A 154 -23.82 11.48 2.24
CA LYS A 154 -25.26 11.55 1.91
C LYS A 154 -26.08 10.46 2.61
N LEU A 155 -25.43 9.45 3.18
CA LEU A 155 -26.12 8.37 3.88
C LEU A 155 -26.88 8.93 5.08
N LYS A 156 -28.13 8.49 5.26
CA LYS A 156 -28.96 8.85 6.43
C LYS A 156 -28.25 8.45 7.73
N GLU A 157 -27.69 7.24 7.74
CA GLU A 157 -26.77 6.79 8.76
C GLU A 157 -25.38 6.67 8.15
N ARG A 158 -24.56 7.69 8.38
CA ARG A 158 -23.16 7.76 7.91
C ARG A 158 -22.21 7.07 8.90
N PRO A 159 -21.01 6.66 8.44
CA PRO A 159 -19.98 6.22 9.36
C PRO A 159 -19.49 7.39 10.23
N THR A 160 -18.95 7.04 11.39
CA THR A 160 -18.33 7.96 12.34
C THR A 160 -16.80 7.98 12.19
N ALA A 161 -16.23 6.98 11.52
CA ALA A 161 -14.82 6.93 11.17
C ALA A 161 -14.64 6.39 9.76
N VAL A 162 -13.61 6.86 9.06
CA VAL A 162 -13.32 6.45 7.68
C VAL A 162 -11.85 6.11 7.55
N PHE A 163 -11.58 4.89 7.09
CA PHE A 163 -10.28 4.44 6.62
C PHE A 163 -10.11 4.80 5.14
N CYS A 164 -9.11 5.62 4.82
CA CYS A 164 -8.72 5.94 3.46
C CYS A 164 -7.53 5.08 3.05
N ALA A 165 -7.64 4.38 1.91
CA ALA A 165 -6.61 3.44 1.46
C ALA A 165 -5.25 4.10 1.13
N ASN A 166 -5.21 5.43 0.98
CA ASN A 166 -4.00 6.24 1.07
C ASN A 166 -4.28 7.69 1.48
N ASP A 167 -3.21 8.42 1.78
CA ASP A 167 -3.26 9.83 2.18
C ASP A 167 -3.78 10.77 1.07
N SER A 168 -3.60 10.42 -0.21
CA SER A 168 -4.19 11.18 -1.33
C SER A 168 -5.72 11.11 -1.31
N ILE A 169 -6.30 9.93 -1.11
CA ILE A 169 -7.75 9.75 -0.93
C ILE A 169 -8.22 10.50 0.32
N ALA A 170 -7.47 10.42 1.42
CA ALA A 170 -7.78 11.15 2.65
C ALA A 170 -7.84 12.67 2.44
N MET A 171 -6.91 13.23 1.66
CA MET A 171 -6.91 14.66 1.30
C MET A 171 -8.21 15.07 0.57
N GLY A 172 -8.71 14.20 -0.32
CA GLY A 172 -10.01 14.39 -0.96
C GLY A 172 -11.17 14.35 0.04
N ALA A 173 -11.16 13.37 0.94
CA ALA A 173 -12.17 13.20 1.98
C ALA A 173 -12.24 14.43 2.90
N TYR A 174 -11.09 15.00 3.26
CA TYR A 174 -11.00 16.23 4.06
C TYR A 174 -11.77 17.39 3.42
N LYS A 175 -11.58 17.59 2.11
CA LYS A 175 -12.30 18.62 1.37
C LYS A 175 -13.81 18.41 1.44
N ALA A 176 -14.27 17.17 1.22
CA ALA A 176 -15.70 16.83 1.25
C ALA A 176 -16.35 17.05 2.63
N VAL A 177 -15.64 16.68 3.71
CA VAL A 177 -16.11 16.89 5.09
C VAL A 177 -16.23 18.38 5.41
N ARG A 178 -15.21 19.17 5.07
CA ARG A 178 -15.20 20.63 5.29
C ARG A 178 -16.32 21.34 4.54
N GLU A 179 -16.59 20.96 3.28
CA GLU A 179 -17.68 21.55 2.50
C GLU A 179 -19.07 21.26 3.07
N ARG A 180 -19.21 20.16 3.83
CA ARG A 180 -20.42 19.84 4.60
C ARG A 180 -20.47 20.54 5.96
N LYS A 181 -19.49 21.41 6.27
CA LYS A 181 -19.33 22.08 7.57
C LYS A 181 -19.23 21.12 8.76
N LEU A 182 -18.82 19.88 8.50
CA LEU A 182 -18.50 18.91 9.54
C LEU A 182 -17.04 19.09 9.94
N LYS A 183 -16.73 18.74 11.19
CA LYS A 183 -15.39 18.75 11.75
C LYS A 183 -14.79 17.36 11.75
N ILE A 184 -13.59 17.24 11.21
CA ILE A 184 -12.78 16.04 11.42
C ILE A 184 -12.37 16.00 12.89
N PHE A 185 -12.22 14.81 13.48
CA PHE A 185 -12.10 14.55 14.92
C PHE A 185 -13.45 14.54 15.65
N ASP A 186 -14.21 15.65 15.62
CA ASP A 186 -15.46 15.77 16.38
C ASP A 186 -16.63 15.01 15.72
N ASP A 187 -16.87 15.24 14.42
CA ASP A 187 -18.03 14.68 13.71
C ASP A 187 -17.68 13.39 12.95
N ILE A 188 -16.41 13.25 12.56
CA ILE A 188 -15.90 12.12 11.80
C ILE A 188 -14.39 11.96 11.96
N SER A 189 -13.96 10.76 12.34
CA SER A 189 -12.54 10.38 12.34
C SER A 189 -12.09 9.99 10.94
N ILE A 190 -10.89 10.39 10.54
CA ILE A 190 -10.28 9.97 9.26
C ILE A 190 -8.89 9.41 9.55
N ILE A 191 -8.60 8.22 9.04
CA ILE A 191 -7.28 7.60 9.10
C ILE A 191 -6.79 7.24 7.70
N GLY A 192 -5.54 7.56 7.41
CA GLY A 192 -4.90 7.36 6.11
C GLY A 192 -3.97 6.14 6.03
N PHE A 193 -3.18 6.12 4.97
CA PHE A 193 -2.16 5.11 4.72
C PHE A 193 -1.02 5.71 3.85
N ASN A 194 0.22 5.35 4.17
CA ASN A 194 1.53 5.73 3.59
C ASN A 194 2.31 6.84 4.30
N ASP A 195 1.71 7.61 5.21
CA ASP A 195 2.36 8.75 5.87
C ASP A 195 3.12 9.69 4.92
N LEU A 196 2.43 10.14 3.86
CA LEU A 196 2.97 11.14 2.96
C LEU A 196 3.32 12.42 3.71
N LYS A 197 4.34 13.15 3.23
CA LYS A 197 4.76 14.41 3.85
C LYS A 197 3.63 15.43 4.02
N ILE A 198 2.60 15.38 3.17
CA ILE A 198 1.45 16.28 3.25
C ILE A 198 0.57 16.01 4.48
N SER A 199 0.56 14.78 4.99
CA SER A 199 -0.32 14.32 6.07
C SER A 199 -0.15 15.09 7.36
N GLN A 200 1.08 15.52 7.67
CA GLN A 200 1.38 16.39 8.83
C GLN A 200 0.88 17.85 8.66
N TYR A 201 0.60 18.29 7.43
CA TYR A 201 0.17 19.65 7.11
C TYR A 201 -1.33 19.73 6.77
N MET A 202 -2.02 18.59 6.79
CA MET A 202 -3.48 18.57 6.72
C MET A 202 -4.07 19.18 8.00
N ASN A 203 -5.30 19.68 7.93
CA ASN A 203 -5.96 20.33 9.07
C ASN A 203 -7.29 19.62 9.39
N PRO A 204 -7.37 18.86 10.51
CA PRO A 204 -6.29 18.54 11.45
C PRO A 204 -5.24 17.58 10.83
N PRO A 205 -3.99 17.51 11.36
CA PRO A 205 -2.98 16.57 10.87
C PRO A 205 -3.48 15.13 10.85
N LEU A 206 -3.22 14.42 9.75
CA LEU A 206 -3.81 13.10 9.46
C LEU A 206 -3.10 11.97 10.22
N THR A 207 -3.84 11.25 11.07
CA THR A 207 -3.46 9.93 11.58
C THR A 207 -3.37 8.95 10.41
N THR A 208 -2.29 8.18 10.30
CA THR A 208 -2.02 7.34 9.11
C THR A 208 -1.05 6.22 9.43
N LEU A 209 -1.06 5.15 8.64
CA LEU A 209 -0.05 4.11 8.71
C LEU A 209 1.19 4.49 7.89
N ARG A 210 2.37 4.35 8.49
CA ARG A 210 3.66 4.53 7.83
C ARG A 210 4.24 3.18 7.41
N ILE A 211 4.68 3.12 6.15
CA ILE A 211 5.56 2.08 5.64
C ILE A 211 6.96 2.68 5.53
N ASP A 212 7.91 2.14 6.30
CA ASP A 212 9.29 2.60 6.23
C ASP A 212 9.98 2.02 4.98
N THR A 213 10.00 2.82 3.91
CA THR A 213 10.59 2.43 2.64
C THR A 213 12.11 2.35 2.68
N LYS A 214 12.78 2.92 3.70
CA LYS A 214 14.22 2.76 3.89
C LYS A 214 14.52 1.38 4.44
N ILE A 215 13.75 0.90 5.41
CA ILE A 215 13.87 -0.47 5.92
C ILE A 215 13.62 -1.47 4.80
N ILE A 216 12.61 -1.24 3.95
CA ILE A 216 12.36 -2.08 2.76
C ILE A 216 13.60 -2.10 1.84
N ALA A 217 14.17 -0.94 1.55
CA ALA A 217 15.34 -0.83 0.68
C ALA A 217 16.57 -1.55 1.24
N GLU A 218 16.86 -1.36 2.53
CA GLU A 218 17.97 -2.02 3.22
C GLU A 218 17.80 -3.54 3.23
N GLU A 219 16.60 -4.02 3.55
CA GLU A 219 16.35 -5.45 3.57
C GLU A 219 16.34 -6.06 2.16
N THR A 220 15.91 -5.30 1.14
CA THR A 220 16.04 -5.72 -0.27
C THR A 220 17.48 -6.00 -0.64
N ILE A 221 18.40 -5.14 -0.20
CA ILE A 221 19.83 -5.33 -0.46
C ILE A 221 20.38 -6.52 0.33
N ASN A 222 19.94 -6.72 1.58
CA ASN A 222 20.37 -7.87 2.38
C ASN A 222 19.95 -9.19 1.72
N VAL A 223 18.67 -9.31 1.35
CA VAL A 223 18.12 -10.49 0.67
C VAL A 223 18.79 -10.72 -0.68
N LEU A 224 19.05 -9.65 -1.43
CA LEU A 224 19.78 -9.68 -2.70
C LEU A 224 21.21 -10.17 -2.54
N THR A 225 21.92 -9.69 -1.54
CA THR A 225 23.31 -10.09 -1.27
C THR A 225 23.37 -11.56 -0.88
N GLU A 226 22.48 -12.02 0.01
CA GLU A 226 22.37 -13.44 0.36
C GLU A 226 22.09 -14.34 -0.85
N LEU A 227 21.23 -13.88 -1.77
CA LEU A 227 20.88 -14.60 -2.99
C LEU A 227 22.09 -14.72 -3.92
N LEU A 228 22.78 -13.62 -4.20
CA LEU A 228 23.93 -13.58 -5.13
C LEU A 228 25.15 -14.33 -4.60
N GLU A 229 25.36 -14.35 -3.28
CA GLU A 229 26.46 -15.06 -2.65
C GLU A 229 26.18 -16.55 -2.42
N ASN A 230 25.04 -17.08 -2.91
CA ASN A 230 24.59 -18.46 -2.73
C ASN A 230 24.58 -18.89 -1.24
N LYS A 231 24.27 -17.97 -0.32
CA LYS A 231 24.25 -18.23 1.13
C LYS A 231 23.06 -19.08 1.58
N ARG A 232 22.11 -19.38 0.68
CA ARG A 232 20.90 -20.15 0.98
C ARG A 232 20.39 -20.93 -0.24
N SER A 233 19.77 -22.07 0.05
CA SER A 233 19.10 -22.95 -0.93
C SER A 233 17.58 -22.77 -0.99
N TYR A 234 17.02 -21.88 -0.18
CA TYR A 234 15.59 -21.61 -0.09
C TYR A 234 15.28 -20.17 -0.50
N ARG A 235 14.02 -19.93 -0.87
CA ARG A 235 13.49 -18.59 -1.16
C ARG A 235 13.00 -17.91 0.13
N LYS A 236 13.44 -16.68 0.35
CA LYS A 236 13.26 -15.91 1.58
C LYS A 236 12.07 -14.98 1.45
N LYS A 237 11.29 -14.93 2.53
CA LYS A 237 10.01 -14.24 2.62
C LYS A 237 10.08 -13.31 3.81
N VAL A 238 10.22 -12.01 3.55
CA VAL A 238 10.34 -11.00 4.60
C VAL A 238 9.02 -10.26 4.73
N TYR A 239 8.52 -10.19 5.97
CA TYR A 239 7.38 -9.37 6.36
C TYR A 239 7.87 -8.27 7.27
N LEU A 240 7.74 -7.02 6.82
CA LEU A 240 8.15 -5.85 7.56
C LEU A 240 6.95 -5.21 8.29
N PRO A 241 7.17 -4.67 9.49
CA PRO A 241 6.13 -4.02 10.26
C PRO A 241 5.68 -2.71 9.60
N VAL A 242 4.48 -2.28 9.94
CA VAL A 242 3.98 -0.92 9.69
C VAL A 242 3.78 -0.22 11.03
N GLU A 243 3.87 1.11 11.02
CA GLU A 243 3.74 1.92 12.22
C GLU A 243 2.47 2.78 12.13
N LEU A 244 1.66 2.81 13.19
CA LEU A 244 0.58 3.79 13.32
C LEU A 244 1.15 5.13 13.76
N ILE A 245 0.98 6.14 12.93
CA ILE A 245 1.35 7.53 13.26
C ILE A 245 0.10 8.25 13.72
N GLU A 246 -0.10 8.26 15.03
CA GLU A 246 -1.22 8.96 15.68
C GLU A 246 -1.03 10.47 15.57
N ARG A 247 -2.09 11.15 15.09
CA ARG A 247 -2.22 12.61 15.00
C ARG A 247 -3.65 13.02 15.40
N GLU A 248 -4.11 14.17 14.94
CA GLU A 248 -5.31 14.84 15.44
C GLU A 248 -6.57 14.55 14.62
N SER A 249 -6.54 13.64 13.65
CA SER A 249 -7.68 13.38 12.76
C SER A 249 -8.66 12.30 13.25
N CYS A 250 -8.40 11.69 14.41
CA CYS A 250 -9.24 10.64 15.00
C CYS A 250 -9.60 10.97 16.45
N GLY A 251 -10.89 11.08 16.74
CA GLY A 251 -11.43 11.34 18.08
C GLY A 251 -12.15 10.13 18.66
N SER A 252 -12.24 10.05 20.00
CA SER A 252 -13.05 9.04 20.70
C SER A 252 -14.54 9.43 20.70
N ILE A 253 -15.43 8.43 20.79
CA ILE A 253 -16.90 8.61 20.93
C ILE A 253 -17.37 8.24 22.33
#